data_AF-A0A937HMJ6-F1
#
_entry.id   AF-A0A937HMJ6-F1
#
_cell.length_a   1.000
_cell.length_b   1.000
_cell.length_c   1.000
_cell.angle_alpha   90.00
_cell.angle_beta   90.00
_cell.angle_gamma   90.00
#
_symmetry.space_group_name_H-M   'P 1'
#
loop_
_entity.id
_entity.type
_entity.pdbx_description
1 polymer ?
#
loop_
_entity_poly.entity_id
_entity_poly.type
_entity_poly.pdbx_seq_one_letter_code
_entity_poly.pdbx_strand_id
1 'polypeptide(L)'
;MSRNAKVLTTLVVLVFAGAIAAAPDTAEDVLVGWLEDNDCSLTFDDYIDRSLSVEGFAPIDMKNAMDSMIEEGGLRRDVDGNLVLVSGNLCEGTAVAEPEILTGTPEQILVTIFEENGCDISPRTLIETAMAQGLTRADIDEAGEGLDDQGAFVNSEVGLRLVIGPVCR
;
A
#
# COMPACT_ATOMS: atom_id res chain seq x y z
N MET A 1 69.69 -33.53 -10.20
CA MET A 1 68.44 -33.82 -10.93
C MET A 1 67.48 -34.51 -9.97
N SER A 2 66.41 -33.85 -9.56
CA SER A 2 65.04 -34.40 -9.48
C SER A 2 64.12 -33.30 -8.90
N ARG A 3 63.05 -33.01 -9.63
CA ARG A 3 61.99 -32.05 -9.29
C ARG A 3 61.02 -32.73 -8.33
N ASN A 4 60.49 -32.01 -7.35
CA ASN A 4 59.13 -32.28 -6.86
C ASN A 4 58.44 -30.98 -6.49
N ALA A 5 57.19 -30.89 -6.93
CA ALA A 5 56.42 -29.70 -7.15
C ALA A 5 55.53 -29.33 -5.95
N LYS A 6 55.12 -28.05 -5.96
CA LYS A 6 53.82 -27.51 -5.51
C LYS A 6 53.32 -27.91 -4.12
N VAL A 7 53.22 -26.91 -3.23
CA VAL A 7 51.89 -26.54 -2.67
C VAL A 7 51.84 -25.03 -2.58
N LEU A 8 51.08 -24.42 -3.49
CA LEU A 8 50.64 -23.04 -3.41
C LEU A 8 49.52 -23.03 -2.34
N THR A 9 49.79 -22.50 -1.15
CA THR A 9 48.78 -22.39 -0.10
C THR A 9 47.90 -21.18 -0.40
N THR A 10 46.91 -21.35 -1.26
CA THR A 10 45.86 -20.35 -1.51
C THR A 10 44.96 -20.28 -0.30
N LEU A 11 45.10 -19.21 0.50
CA LEU A 11 44.24 -18.90 1.62
C LEU A 11 42.89 -18.40 1.07
N VAL A 12 41.90 -19.29 0.98
CA VAL A 12 40.51 -18.91 0.68
C VAL A 12 39.89 -18.43 1.98
N VAL A 13 39.84 -17.11 2.19
CA VAL A 13 39.04 -16.51 3.25
C VAL A 13 37.62 -16.39 2.70
N LEU A 14 36.77 -17.36 3.04
CA LEU A 14 35.33 -17.25 2.89
C LEU A 14 34.83 -16.24 3.94
N VAL A 15 34.72 -14.97 3.54
CA VAL A 15 33.97 -13.96 4.29
C VAL A 15 32.49 -14.27 4.06
N PHE A 16 31.94 -15.18 4.85
CA PHE A 16 30.49 -15.23 5.04
C PHE A 16 30.12 -14.03 5.90
N ALA A 17 29.89 -12.88 5.26
CA ALA A 17 29.05 -11.85 5.83
C ALA A 17 27.62 -12.43 5.86
N GLY A 18 27.35 -13.28 6.85
CA GLY A 18 25.99 -13.66 7.19
C GLY A 18 25.33 -12.40 7.72
N ALA A 19 24.66 -11.65 6.85
CA ALA A 19 23.54 -10.85 7.28
C ALA A 19 22.54 -11.86 7.85
N ILE A 20 22.52 -11.99 9.17
CA ILE A 20 21.45 -12.67 9.87
C ILE A 20 20.29 -11.71 9.69
N ALA A 21 19.50 -11.89 8.63
CA ALA A 21 18.20 -11.24 8.55
C ALA A 21 17.47 -11.70 9.81
N ALA A 22 17.24 -10.77 10.74
CA ALA A 22 16.40 -11.04 11.89
C ALA A 22 15.08 -11.58 11.34
N ALA A 23 14.58 -12.66 11.92
CA ALA A 23 13.22 -13.07 11.58
C ALA A 23 12.32 -11.86 11.84
N PRO A 24 11.43 -11.51 10.89
CA PRO A 24 10.56 -10.36 11.08
C PRO A 24 9.72 -10.59 12.34
N ASP A 25 9.72 -9.60 13.24
CA ASP A 25 9.10 -9.73 14.56
C ASP A 25 7.58 -9.54 14.47
N THR A 26 7.08 -8.91 13.39
CA THR A 26 5.67 -8.62 13.15
C THR A 26 5.27 -8.80 11.67
N ALA A 27 3.95 -8.92 11.42
CA ALA A 27 3.40 -8.94 10.05
C ALA A 27 3.70 -7.62 9.29
N GLU A 28 3.80 -6.51 10.02
CA GLU A 28 4.20 -5.22 9.48
C GLU A 28 5.65 -5.25 8.98
N ASP A 29 6.59 -5.80 9.78
CA ASP A 29 8.00 -5.94 9.37
C ASP A 29 8.13 -6.82 8.11
N VAL A 30 7.33 -7.88 8.00
CA VAL A 30 7.26 -8.71 6.79
C VAL A 30 6.82 -7.87 5.59
N LEU A 31 5.73 -7.12 5.72
CA LEU A 31 5.15 -6.33 4.65
C LEU A 31 6.10 -5.20 4.20
N VAL A 32 6.70 -4.48 5.16
CA VAL A 32 7.74 -3.47 4.90
C VAL A 32 8.89 -4.10 4.14
N GLY A 33 9.41 -5.24 4.59
CA GLY A 33 10.50 -5.94 3.92
C GLY A 33 10.16 -6.31 2.46
N TRP A 34 8.94 -6.78 2.20
CA TRP A 34 8.51 -7.06 0.83
C TRP A 34 8.48 -5.81 -0.05
N LEU A 35 7.97 -4.70 0.47
CA LEU A 35 7.89 -3.46 -0.28
C LEU A 35 9.29 -2.90 -0.54
N GLU A 36 10.16 -2.88 0.45
CA GLU A 36 11.56 -2.44 0.29
C GLU A 36 12.33 -3.31 -0.72
N ASP A 37 12.07 -4.63 -0.75
CA ASP A 37 12.65 -5.55 -1.72
C ASP A 37 12.08 -5.39 -3.15
N ASN A 38 10.96 -4.68 -3.33
CA ASN A 38 10.28 -4.48 -4.61
C ASN A 38 10.21 -2.99 -4.98
N ASP A 39 11.29 -2.25 -4.75
CA ASP A 39 11.41 -0.81 -5.10
C ASP A 39 10.27 0.03 -4.51
N CYS A 40 9.89 -0.26 -3.26
CA CYS A 40 8.84 0.40 -2.48
C CYS A 40 7.41 0.20 -3.01
N SER A 41 7.19 -0.69 -3.97
CA SER A 41 5.86 -0.96 -4.54
C SER A 41 5.60 -2.46 -4.67
N LEU A 42 4.36 -2.88 -4.44
CA LEU A 42 3.93 -4.25 -4.56
C LEU A 42 2.52 -4.29 -5.17
N THR A 43 2.33 -5.11 -6.20
CA THR A 43 0.98 -5.29 -6.74
C THR A 43 0.05 -5.88 -5.68
N PHE A 44 -1.23 -5.52 -5.71
CA PHE A 44 -2.18 -6.06 -4.73
C PHE A 44 -2.30 -7.59 -4.85
N ASP A 45 -2.26 -8.12 -6.08
CA ASP A 45 -2.26 -9.57 -6.33
C ASP A 45 -1.03 -10.25 -5.72
N ASP A 46 0.17 -9.69 -5.90
CA ASP A 46 1.39 -10.23 -5.27
C ASP A 46 1.31 -10.17 -3.75
N TYR A 47 0.75 -9.10 -3.19
CA TYR A 47 0.49 -9.01 -1.76
C TYR A 47 -0.43 -10.13 -1.28
N ILE A 48 -1.55 -10.36 -1.96
CA ILE A 48 -2.50 -11.42 -1.61
C ILE A 48 -1.82 -12.79 -1.69
N ASP A 49 -1.16 -13.12 -2.80
CA ASP A 49 -0.50 -14.41 -2.99
C ASP A 49 0.57 -14.67 -1.93
N ARG A 50 1.40 -13.67 -1.61
CA ARG A 50 2.41 -13.77 -0.56
C ARG A 50 1.77 -13.89 0.83
N SER A 51 0.71 -13.12 1.13
CA SER A 51 0.02 -13.13 2.42
C SER A 51 -0.57 -14.49 2.79
N LEU A 52 -0.94 -15.30 1.80
CA LEU A 52 -1.50 -16.64 1.98
C LEU A 52 -0.44 -17.70 2.34
N SER A 53 0.84 -17.39 2.18
CA SER A 53 1.95 -18.35 2.33
C SER A 53 2.99 -17.96 3.38
N VAL A 54 2.76 -16.86 4.12
CA VAL A 54 3.68 -16.42 5.18
C VAL A 54 3.66 -17.40 6.34
N GLU A 55 4.79 -18.02 6.63
CA GLU A 55 4.92 -18.89 7.78
C GLU A 55 4.79 -18.07 9.08
N GLY A 56 3.96 -18.55 10.01
CA GLY A 56 3.80 -17.92 11.33
C GLY A 56 2.72 -16.84 11.42
N PHE A 57 2.14 -16.40 10.30
CA PHE A 57 1.06 -15.41 10.26
C PHE A 57 -0.17 -15.96 9.54
N ALA A 58 -1.35 -15.67 10.07
CA ALA A 58 -2.59 -15.92 9.34
C ALA A 58 -2.81 -14.80 8.30
N PRO A 59 -3.54 -15.05 7.20
CA PRO A 59 -3.85 -14.02 6.21
C PRO A 59 -4.51 -12.76 6.81
N ILE A 60 -5.28 -12.92 7.89
CA ILE A 60 -5.90 -11.80 8.59
C ILE A 60 -4.86 -10.92 9.31
N ASP A 61 -3.74 -11.48 9.79
CA ASP A 61 -2.69 -10.71 10.45
C ASP A 61 -1.98 -9.79 9.44
N MET A 62 -1.71 -10.31 8.23
CA MET A 62 -1.16 -9.53 7.13
C MET A 62 -2.11 -8.41 6.71
N LYS A 63 -3.42 -8.72 6.59
CA LYS A 63 -4.44 -7.72 6.27
C LYS A 63 -4.49 -6.62 7.33
N ASN A 64 -4.48 -6.98 8.62
CA ASN A 64 -4.51 -6.01 9.70
C ASN A 64 -3.26 -5.12 9.68
N ALA A 65 -2.08 -5.67 9.38
CA ALA A 65 -0.86 -4.89 9.23
C ALA A 65 -0.97 -3.90 8.06
N MET A 66 -1.42 -4.36 6.88
CA MET A 66 -1.67 -3.49 5.72
C MET A 66 -2.65 -2.37 6.05
N ASP A 67 -3.80 -2.70 6.65
CA ASP A 67 -4.81 -1.71 7.03
C ASP A 67 -4.24 -0.69 8.04
N SER A 68 -3.49 -1.14 9.04
CA SER A 68 -2.86 -0.27 10.05
C SER A 68 -1.85 0.68 9.42
N MET A 69 -0.97 0.18 8.55
CA MET A 69 0.01 1.02 7.86
C MET A 69 -0.64 2.06 6.95
N ILE A 70 -1.78 1.71 6.32
CA ILE A 70 -2.57 2.64 5.53
C ILE A 70 -3.20 3.71 6.44
N GLU A 71 -3.78 3.32 7.57
CA GLU A 71 -4.39 4.24 8.54
C GLU A 71 -3.36 5.23 9.13
N GLU A 72 -2.14 4.76 9.38
CA GLU A 72 -1.02 5.56 9.89
C GLU A 72 -0.33 6.41 8.79
N GLY A 73 -0.75 6.25 7.52
CA GLY A 73 -0.20 6.97 6.38
C GLY A 73 1.19 6.49 5.94
N GLY A 74 1.63 5.33 6.43
CA GLY A 74 2.90 4.71 6.07
C GLY A 74 2.86 3.93 4.75
N LEU A 75 1.65 3.50 4.34
CA LEU A 75 1.36 2.76 3.12
C LEU A 75 0.22 3.46 2.35
N ARG A 76 0.30 3.50 1.02
CA ARG A 76 -0.76 4.05 0.16
C ARG A 76 -1.06 3.11 -1.01
N ARG A 77 -2.21 3.28 -1.66
CA ARG A 77 -2.50 2.64 -2.95
C ARG A 77 -2.23 3.63 -4.08
N ASP A 78 -1.64 3.17 -5.17
CA ASP A 78 -1.49 3.97 -6.39
C ASP A 78 -2.67 3.79 -7.36
N VAL A 79 -2.64 4.52 -8.48
CA VAL A 79 -3.67 4.44 -9.55
C VAL A 79 -3.90 3.06 -10.14
N ASP A 80 -2.90 2.20 -10.08
CA ASP A 80 -2.99 0.84 -10.60
C ASP A 80 -3.45 -0.15 -9.51
N GLY A 81 -3.76 0.36 -8.31
CA GLY A 81 -4.16 -0.42 -7.15
C GLY A 81 -2.99 -1.08 -6.42
N ASN A 82 -1.74 -0.75 -6.76
CA ASN A 82 -0.56 -1.29 -6.08
C ASN A 82 -0.38 -0.66 -4.71
N LEU A 83 0.17 -1.42 -3.78
CA LEU A 83 0.61 -0.93 -2.48
C LEU A 83 1.96 -0.24 -2.63
N VAL A 84 2.06 1.01 -2.18
CA VAL A 84 3.28 1.82 -2.21
C VAL A 84 3.66 2.23 -0.80
N LEU A 85 4.85 1.82 -0.36
CA LEU A 85 5.42 2.23 0.92
C LEU A 85 5.93 3.66 0.80
N VAL A 86 5.41 4.56 1.64
CA VAL A 86 5.76 6.00 1.63
C VAL A 86 6.55 6.42 2.87
N SER A 87 6.77 5.47 3.77
CA SER A 87 7.51 5.61 5.03
C SER A 87 8.62 4.55 5.12
N GLY A 88 9.34 4.51 6.23
CA GLY A 88 10.47 3.59 6.40
C GLY A 88 11.77 4.10 5.80
N ASN A 89 12.89 3.47 6.15
CA ASN A 89 14.22 4.01 5.89
C ASN A 89 14.57 4.07 4.40
N LEU A 90 14.10 3.11 3.59
CA LEU A 90 14.43 3.03 2.16
C LEU A 90 13.37 3.69 1.27
N CYS A 91 12.15 3.85 1.77
CA CYS A 91 10.98 4.27 0.99
C CYS A 91 10.37 5.59 1.43
N GLU A 92 11.00 6.30 2.38
CA GLU A 92 10.56 7.62 2.82
C GLU A 92 10.41 8.59 1.63
N GLY A 93 9.19 9.12 1.46
CA GLY A 93 8.90 10.10 0.41
C GLY A 93 8.78 9.51 -0.99
N THR A 94 8.61 8.19 -1.13
CA THR A 94 8.27 7.56 -2.41
C THR A 94 7.04 8.22 -3.02
N ALA A 95 7.16 8.59 -4.30
CA ALA A 95 6.05 9.21 -5.02
C ALA A 95 4.98 8.16 -5.32
N VAL A 96 3.74 8.46 -4.94
CA VAL A 96 2.57 7.64 -5.26
C VAL A 96 1.89 8.23 -6.47
N ALA A 97 1.65 7.42 -7.49
CA ALA A 97 0.82 7.84 -8.62
C ALA A 97 -0.61 8.02 -8.12
N GLU A 98 -1.20 9.20 -8.32
CA GLU A 98 -2.56 9.53 -7.90
C GLU A 98 -3.51 9.56 -9.10
N PRO A 99 -4.80 9.19 -8.91
CA PRO A 99 -5.75 9.06 -10.00
C PRO A 99 -6.08 10.43 -10.60
N GLU A 100 -6.17 10.50 -11.93
CA GLU A 100 -6.59 11.73 -12.60
C GLU A 100 -8.11 11.86 -12.50
N ILE A 101 -8.56 12.69 -11.57
CA ILE A 101 -9.99 12.98 -11.39
C ILE A 101 -10.42 14.05 -12.39
N LEU A 102 -11.12 13.62 -13.44
CA LEU A 102 -11.58 14.51 -14.51
C LEU A 102 -12.71 15.44 -14.04
N THR A 103 -12.70 16.66 -14.54
CA THR A 103 -13.75 17.63 -14.21
C THR A 103 -15.10 17.25 -14.80
N GLY A 104 -16.17 17.35 -14.01
CA GLY A 104 -17.54 17.07 -14.41
C GLY A 104 -17.92 15.59 -14.36
N THR A 105 -17.09 14.73 -13.75
CA THR A 105 -17.43 13.32 -13.55
C THR A 105 -18.02 13.06 -12.16
N PRO A 106 -18.77 11.96 -11.98
CA PRO A 106 -19.26 11.56 -10.66
C PRO A 106 -18.14 11.38 -9.62
N GLU A 107 -16.97 10.87 -10.00
CA GLU A 107 -15.80 10.72 -9.11
C GLU A 107 -15.37 12.08 -8.55
N GLN A 108 -15.34 13.13 -9.39
CA GLN A 108 -15.02 14.48 -8.91
C GLN A 108 -16.02 14.96 -7.87
N ILE A 109 -17.31 14.70 -8.07
CA ILE A 109 -18.35 15.08 -7.14
C ILE A 109 -18.16 14.33 -5.81
N LEU A 110 -17.90 13.02 -5.84
CA LEU A 110 -17.63 12.24 -4.64
C LEU A 110 -16.40 12.77 -3.89
N VAL A 111 -15.28 12.98 -4.59
CA VAL A 111 -14.05 13.56 -4.00
C VAL A 111 -14.35 14.91 -3.36
N THR A 112 -15.03 15.81 -4.06
CA THR A 112 -15.39 17.14 -3.53
C THR A 112 -16.22 17.03 -2.25
N ILE A 113 -17.18 16.11 -2.20
CA ILE A 113 -18.00 15.87 -0.99
C ILE A 113 -17.11 15.44 0.18
N PHE A 114 -16.16 14.53 -0.04
CA PHE A 114 -15.20 14.15 1.01
C PHE A 114 -14.36 15.34 1.48
N GLU A 115 -13.79 16.13 0.56
CA GLU A 115 -12.98 17.30 0.89
C GLU A 115 -13.77 18.35 1.70
N GLU A 116 -15.03 18.58 1.35
CA GLU A 116 -15.93 19.49 2.09
C GLU A 116 -16.33 18.97 3.47
N ASN A 117 -16.23 17.66 3.72
CA ASN A 117 -16.56 17.02 5.00
C ASN A 117 -15.32 16.68 5.84
N GLY A 118 -14.15 17.24 5.49
CA GLY A 118 -12.92 17.02 6.25
C GLY A 118 -12.33 15.63 6.04
N CYS A 119 -12.51 15.06 4.84
CA CYS A 119 -11.97 13.78 4.37
C CYS A 119 -12.56 12.53 5.01
N ASP A 120 -13.44 12.68 6.00
CA ASP A 120 -14.06 11.60 6.76
C ASP A 120 -15.59 11.71 6.65
N ILE A 121 -16.26 10.68 6.14
CA ILE A 121 -17.71 10.71 5.92
C ILE A 121 -18.37 9.35 6.12
N SER A 122 -19.58 9.35 6.67
CA SER A 122 -20.36 8.11 6.71
C SER A 122 -20.88 7.76 5.30
N PRO A 123 -20.97 6.48 4.93
CA PRO A 123 -21.53 6.08 3.63
C PRO A 123 -22.91 6.68 3.38
N ARG A 124 -23.76 6.71 4.43
CA ARG A 124 -25.08 7.30 4.35
C ARG A 124 -25.03 8.79 3.97
N THR A 125 -24.18 9.57 4.64
CA THR A 125 -24.03 11.01 4.37
C THR A 125 -23.47 11.24 2.97
N LEU A 126 -22.50 10.44 2.53
CA LEU A 126 -21.98 10.50 1.16
C LEU A 126 -23.08 10.31 0.12
N ILE A 127 -23.88 9.25 0.27
CA ILE A 127 -24.99 8.93 -0.64
C ILE A 127 -26.03 10.05 -0.65
N GLU A 128 -26.46 10.52 0.53
CA GLU A 128 -27.47 11.57 0.65
C GLU A 128 -27.00 12.88 0.01
N THR A 129 -25.75 13.29 0.24
CA THR A 129 -25.16 14.49 -0.35
C THR A 129 -24.97 14.34 -1.86
N ALA A 130 -24.45 13.21 -2.33
CA ALA A 130 -24.24 12.95 -3.76
C ALA A 130 -25.56 12.97 -4.54
N MET A 131 -26.62 12.36 -3.99
CA MET A 131 -27.95 12.41 -4.58
C MET A 131 -28.53 13.83 -4.58
N ALA A 132 -28.27 14.62 -3.53
CA ALA A 132 -28.68 16.03 -3.49
C ALA A 132 -27.95 16.90 -4.54
N GLN A 133 -26.75 16.50 -4.96
CA GLN A 133 -26.00 17.10 -6.06
C GLN A 133 -26.38 16.55 -7.45
N GLY A 134 -27.36 15.65 -7.52
CA GLY A 134 -27.95 15.17 -8.77
C GLY A 134 -27.38 13.85 -9.29
N LEU A 135 -26.49 13.18 -8.54
CA LEU A 135 -26.04 11.84 -8.91
C LEU A 135 -27.14 10.80 -8.68
N THR A 136 -27.23 9.83 -9.58
CA THR A 136 -28.06 8.65 -9.36
C THR A 136 -27.34 7.65 -8.46
N ARG A 137 -28.09 6.67 -7.93
CA ARG A 137 -27.48 5.59 -7.15
C ARG A 137 -26.45 4.81 -7.97
N ALA A 138 -26.73 4.57 -9.25
CA ALA A 138 -25.82 3.85 -10.14
C ALA A 138 -24.51 4.64 -10.34
N ASP A 139 -24.59 5.96 -10.56
CA ASP A 139 -23.39 6.80 -10.71
C ASP A 139 -22.52 6.79 -9.44
N ILE A 140 -23.16 6.80 -8.26
CA ILE A 140 -22.46 6.75 -6.97
C ILE A 140 -21.76 5.40 -6.79
N ASP A 141 -22.45 4.30 -7.10
CA ASP A 141 -21.88 2.96 -6.95
C ASP A 141 -20.71 2.74 -7.94
N GLU A 142 -20.87 3.14 -9.21
CA GLU A 142 -19.82 3.03 -10.24
C GLU A 142 -18.59 3.89 -9.93
N ALA A 143 -18.79 5.16 -9.58
CA ALA A 143 -17.68 6.04 -9.23
C ALA A 143 -17.03 5.67 -7.89
N GLY A 144 -17.83 5.15 -6.95
CA GLY A 144 -17.33 4.63 -5.67
C GLY A 144 -16.43 3.41 -5.89
N GLU A 145 -16.86 2.45 -6.71
CA GLU A 145 -16.07 1.26 -7.06
C GLU A 145 -14.79 1.66 -7.80
N GLY A 146 -14.89 2.53 -8.81
CA GLY A 146 -13.71 3.02 -9.53
C GLY A 146 -12.68 3.71 -8.63
N LEU A 147 -13.14 4.51 -7.67
CA LEU A 147 -12.26 5.14 -6.67
C LEU A 147 -11.68 4.12 -5.68
N ASP A 148 -12.46 3.14 -5.23
CA ASP A 148 -12.01 2.08 -4.31
C ASP A 148 -10.95 1.18 -4.95
N ASP A 149 -11.11 0.83 -6.23
CA ASP A 149 -10.13 0.04 -7.00
C ASP A 149 -8.77 0.75 -7.05
N GLN A 150 -8.78 2.09 -7.14
CA GLN A 150 -7.60 2.96 -7.08
C GLN A 150 -7.13 3.23 -5.64
N GLY A 151 -7.75 2.59 -4.65
CA GLY A 151 -7.48 2.71 -3.22
C GLY A 151 -7.66 4.11 -2.67
N ALA A 152 -8.65 4.84 -3.20
CA ALA A 152 -9.03 6.17 -2.74
C ALA A 152 -9.59 6.19 -1.31
N PHE A 153 -10.08 5.04 -0.82
CA PHE A 153 -10.80 4.95 0.44
C PHE A 153 -10.12 4.04 1.45
N VAL A 154 -10.21 4.43 2.71
CA VAL A 154 -9.80 3.63 3.87
C VAL A 154 -10.90 3.66 4.91
N ASN A 155 -10.91 2.70 5.83
CA ASN A 155 -11.86 2.72 6.94
C ASN A 155 -11.53 3.87 7.90
N SER A 156 -12.57 4.49 8.46
CA SER A 156 -12.42 5.44 9.56
C SER A 156 -13.50 5.26 10.62
N GLU A 157 -13.31 5.87 11.79
CA GLU A 157 -14.28 5.76 12.90
C GLU A 157 -15.70 6.21 12.52
N VAL A 158 -15.84 7.11 11.53
CA VAL A 158 -17.12 7.62 11.05
C VAL A 158 -17.66 6.91 9.82
N GLY A 159 -16.86 6.05 9.19
CA GLY A 159 -17.21 5.34 7.97
C GLY A 159 -16.02 5.18 7.03
N LEU A 160 -15.94 6.06 6.04
CA LEU A 160 -14.89 6.08 5.02
C LEU A 160 -14.05 7.34 5.16
N ARG A 161 -12.76 7.21 4.89
CA ARG A 161 -11.83 8.31 4.68
C ARG A 161 -11.31 8.33 3.26
N LEU A 162 -11.29 9.50 2.62
CA LEU A 162 -10.58 9.71 1.36
C LEU A 162 -9.08 9.90 1.64
N VAL A 163 -8.22 9.22 0.89
CA VAL A 163 -6.74 9.28 1.03
C VAL A 163 -6.03 9.68 -0.27
N ILE A 164 -6.77 10.34 -1.16
CA ILE A 164 -6.29 10.85 -2.45
C ILE A 164 -6.67 12.33 -2.61
N GLY A 165 -6.02 12.98 -3.57
CA GLY A 165 -6.30 14.37 -3.91
C GLY A 165 -5.46 15.36 -3.11
N PRO A 166 -5.65 16.66 -3.33
CA PRO A 166 -4.81 17.71 -2.75
C PRO A 166 -5.11 17.99 -1.27
N VAL A 167 -6.32 17.70 -0.80
CA VAL A 167 -6.75 18.00 0.58
C VAL A 167 -6.63 16.78 1.48
N CYS A 168 -7.05 15.61 1.01
CA CYS A 168 -7.24 14.40 1.81
C CYS A 168 -6.07 13.42 1.65
N ARG A 169 -4.86 13.84 2.04
CA ARG A 169 -3.63 13.03 1.95
C ARG A 169 -3.21 12.43 3.28
#